data_AF-A0AAN7Z5U0-F1
#
_entry.id   AF-A0AAN7Z5U0-F1
#
_cell.length_a   1.000
_cell.length_b   1.000
_cell.length_c   1.000
_cell.angle_alpha   90.00
_cell.angle_beta   90.00
_cell.angle_gamma   90.00
#
_symmetry.space_group_name_H-M   'P 1'
#
loop_
_entity.id
_entity.type
_entity.pdbx_description
1 polymer ?
#
loop_
_entity_poly.entity_id
_entity_poly.type
_entity_poly.pdbx_seq_one_letter_code
_entity_poly.pdbx_strand_id
1 'polypeptide(L)'
;MAFAGGKKPRSGLDNGDEPRGAKNKKRNAAEQAKSAETNTEVQPPAAVIPAIRPGERLSEFSARVDAALPLAGLVNKSMKGNKDPLGLKVWRTNKERKMHKLYDEWREQDRKIKERREEELELEAERELEEEESGVSWKLNIGNQVSGKRKKKAKDDDDPWAILKKKRGESRAGLHDIVNAPPEFTARPSKQFLVRGAAVQVNNVPKAAGSLKRREELQSARDDIIAAYRKKMGEKQQSSDAS
;
A
#
# COMPACT_ATOMS: atom_id res chain seq x y z
N MET A 1 33.04 7.09 -33.50
CA MET A 1 33.23 6.69 -34.91
C MET A 1 33.04 5.18 -35.02
N ALA A 2 31.91 4.71 -35.56
CA ALA A 2 31.57 3.28 -35.69
C ALA A 2 31.50 2.79 -37.16
N PHE A 3 31.91 3.62 -38.12
CA PHE A 3 31.69 3.39 -39.55
C PHE A 3 32.94 2.97 -40.35
N ALA A 4 34.13 2.92 -39.74
CA ALA A 4 35.38 2.65 -40.47
C ALA A 4 35.74 1.15 -40.61
N GLY A 5 34.95 0.24 -40.06
CA GLY A 5 35.30 -1.19 -39.95
C GLY A 5 34.56 -2.15 -40.89
N GLY A 6 33.77 -1.66 -41.85
CA GLY A 6 33.03 -2.52 -42.81
C GLY A 6 31.99 -3.47 -42.21
N LYS A 7 31.71 -3.37 -40.90
CA LYS A 7 30.72 -4.21 -40.22
C LYS A 7 29.35 -3.56 -40.31
N LYS A 8 28.41 -4.24 -40.98
CA LYS A 8 27.02 -3.80 -41.15
C LYS A 8 26.39 -3.52 -39.77
N PRO A 9 25.68 -2.39 -39.58
CA PRO A 9 24.96 -2.15 -38.33
C PRO A 9 23.88 -3.22 -38.13
N ARG A 10 23.71 -3.67 -36.88
CA ARG A 10 22.71 -4.69 -36.53
C ARG A 10 21.32 -4.20 -36.93
N SER A 11 20.58 -5.02 -37.67
CA SER A 11 19.20 -4.72 -38.09
C SER A 11 18.32 -4.63 -36.85
N GLY A 12 17.78 -3.44 -36.58
CA GLY A 12 16.94 -3.14 -35.42
C GLY A 12 15.48 -3.56 -35.59
N LEU A 13 15.23 -4.79 -36.01
CA LEU A 13 13.89 -5.41 -35.96
C LEU A 13 14.04 -6.76 -35.25
N ASP A 14 13.24 -6.94 -34.20
CA ASP A 14 13.14 -8.13 -33.35
C ASP A 14 12.50 -9.29 -34.14
N ASN A 15 13.28 -9.88 -35.05
CA ASN A 15 12.98 -11.23 -35.55
C ASN A 15 13.54 -12.19 -34.51
N GLY A 16 12.65 -12.80 -33.73
CA GLY A 16 12.93 -13.64 -32.56
C GLY A 16 13.68 -14.94 -32.84
N ASP A 17 14.89 -14.84 -33.40
CA ASP A 17 15.86 -15.92 -33.50
C ASP A 17 17.07 -15.57 -32.63
N GLU A 18 17.07 -16.06 -31.39
CA GLU A 18 18.24 -15.97 -30.52
C GLU A 18 19.35 -16.95 -30.98
N PRO A 19 20.62 -16.52 -31.06
CA PRO A 19 21.72 -17.45 -31.31
C PRO A 19 21.92 -18.33 -30.07
N ARG A 20 21.77 -19.65 -30.25
CA ARG A 20 22.01 -20.66 -29.20
C ARG A 20 23.47 -20.61 -28.74
N GLY A 21 23.72 -19.84 -27.68
CA GLY A 21 25.00 -19.76 -26.99
C GLY A 21 25.32 -21.05 -26.22
N ALA A 22 26.40 -21.70 -26.62
CA ALA A 22 27.37 -22.56 -25.91
C ALA A 22 27.12 -23.02 -24.43
N LYS A 23 25.90 -23.43 -24.04
CA LYS A 23 25.63 -24.06 -22.73
C LYS A 23 24.88 -25.39 -22.79
N ASN A 24 24.59 -25.91 -23.99
CA ASN A 24 23.98 -27.23 -24.17
C ASN A 24 24.99 -28.24 -24.73
N LYS A 25 26.00 -28.61 -23.93
CA LYS A 25 26.86 -29.78 -24.19
C LYS A 25 27.22 -30.52 -22.90
N LYS A 26 26.24 -30.66 -21.99
CA LYS A 26 26.31 -31.54 -20.80
C LYS A 26 24.93 -32.12 -20.43
N ARG A 27 24.13 -32.49 -21.43
CA ARG A 27 22.83 -33.17 -21.21
C ARG A 27 22.60 -34.42 -22.09
N ASN A 28 23.63 -34.94 -22.75
CA ASN A 28 23.55 -36.18 -23.54
C ASN A 28 24.44 -37.31 -22.98
N ALA A 29 24.51 -37.44 -21.65
CA ALA A 29 25.29 -38.50 -20.99
C ALA A 29 24.57 -39.10 -19.76
N ALA A 30 23.23 -39.06 -19.76
CA ALA A 30 22.41 -39.63 -18.68
C ALA A 30 21.14 -40.33 -19.22
N GLU A 31 21.17 -40.82 -20.47
CA GLU A 31 20.05 -41.50 -21.14
C GLU A 31 20.32 -42.98 -21.44
N GLN A 32 21.28 -43.60 -20.73
CA GLN A 32 21.48 -45.05 -20.78
C GLN A 32 21.75 -45.62 -19.39
N ALA A 33 20.69 -45.76 -18.59
CA ALA A 33 20.55 -46.85 -17.62
C ALA A 33 19.15 -46.81 -16.99
N LYS A 34 18.42 -47.92 -17.16
CA LYS A 34 17.16 -48.32 -16.51
C LYS A 34 15.88 -48.10 -17.33
N SER A 35 15.84 -48.83 -18.44
CA SER A 35 14.69 -49.66 -18.80
C SER A 35 14.40 -50.69 -17.69
N ALA A 36 13.27 -50.51 -17.00
CA ALA A 36 12.51 -51.59 -16.38
C ALA A 36 11.05 -51.14 -16.39
N GLU A 37 10.31 -51.75 -17.30
CA GLU A 37 8.90 -51.52 -17.57
C GLU A 37 8.05 -51.95 -16.37
N THR A 38 7.03 -51.16 -16.05
CA THR A 38 5.68 -51.70 -15.87
C THR A 38 4.70 -50.69 -16.43
N ASN A 39 4.08 -51.09 -17.54
CA ASN A 39 2.85 -50.51 -18.04
C ASN A 39 1.84 -50.37 -16.90
N THR A 40 1.25 -49.19 -16.75
CA THR A 40 -0.14 -49.13 -16.31
C THR A 40 -0.80 -47.96 -17.04
N GLU A 41 -1.52 -48.39 -18.06
CA GLU A 41 -2.56 -47.76 -18.82
C GLU A 41 -3.24 -46.56 -18.14
N VAL A 42 -3.27 -45.46 -18.88
CA VAL A 42 -4.12 -44.31 -18.63
C VAL A 42 -5.56 -44.72 -18.94
N GLN A 43 -6.35 -44.96 -17.90
CA GLN A 43 -7.81 -44.88 -17.99
C GLN A 43 -8.30 -43.64 -17.24
N PRO A 44 -9.31 -42.91 -17.75
CA PRO A 44 -9.87 -41.76 -17.06
C PRO A 44 -10.56 -42.26 -15.79
N PRO A 45 -10.23 -41.73 -14.59
CA PRO A 45 -10.91 -42.18 -13.38
C PRO A 45 -12.32 -41.59 -13.37
N ALA A 46 -13.30 -42.41 -13.73
CA ALA A 46 -14.62 -42.27 -13.15
C ALA A 46 -14.45 -42.26 -11.62
N ALA A 47 -15.09 -41.31 -10.95
CA ALA A 47 -14.95 -41.03 -9.53
C ALA A 47 -15.23 -42.27 -8.65
N VAL A 48 -14.19 -43.06 -8.36
CA VAL A 48 -14.24 -44.10 -7.33
C VAL A 48 -14.01 -43.41 -6.00
N ILE A 49 -15.11 -43.11 -5.30
CA ILE A 49 -15.06 -42.58 -3.93
C ILE A 49 -14.28 -43.58 -3.07
N PRO A 50 -13.16 -43.18 -2.44
CA PRO A 50 -12.38 -44.09 -1.61
C PRO A 50 -13.23 -44.56 -0.44
N ALA A 51 -13.30 -45.88 -0.21
CA ALA A 51 -13.93 -46.48 0.97
C ALA A 51 -12.88 -46.90 2.02
N ILE A 52 -13.29 -46.89 3.29
CA ILE A 52 -12.44 -47.30 4.42
C ILE A 52 -12.18 -48.81 4.31
N ARG A 53 -10.90 -49.23 4.37
CA ARG A 53 -10.54 -50.65 4.37
C ARG A 53 -10.56 -51.21 5.81
N PRO A 54 -10.92 -52.48 6.00
CA PRO A 54 -10.88 -53.09 7.33
C PRO A 54 -9.44 -53.09 7.87
N GLY A 55 -9.23 -52.60 9.09
CA GLY A 55 -7.92 -52.50 9.74
C GLY A 55 -7.12 -51.22 9.46
N GLU A 56 -7.63 -50.33 8.60
CA GLU A 56 -7.03 -49.03 8.34
C GLU A 56 -7.40 -48.00 9.42
N ARG A 57 -6.44 -47.15 9.80
CA ARG A 57 -6.71 -45.98 10.66
C ARG A 57 -7.33 -44.84 9.84
N LEU A 58 -8.24 -44.07 10.45
CA LEU A 58 -8.88 -42.91 9.79
C LEU A 58 -7.88 -41.94 9.12
N SER A 59 -6.67 -41.80 9.68
CA SER A 59 -5.58 -40.99 9.14
C SER A 59 -4.98 -41.53 7.84
N GLU A 60 -4.92 -42.85 7.66
CA GLU A 60 -4.44 -43.46 6.42
C GLU A 60 -5.51 -43.37 5.33
N PHE A 61 -6.79 -43.52 5.73
CA PHE A 61 -7.92 -43.32 4.85
C PHE A 61 -7.95 -41.88 4.31
N SER A 62 -7.78 -40.88 5.18
CA SER A 62 -7.73 -39.47 4.76
C SER A 62 -6.55 -39.20 3.82
N ALA A 63 -5.36 -39.75 4.10
CA ALA A 63 -4.21 -39.59 3.21
C ALA A 63 -4.46 -40.16 1.80
N ARG A 64 -5.20 -41.28 1.71
CA ARG A 64 -5.58 -41.87 0.43
C ARG A 64 -6.65 -41.07 -0.30
N VAL A 65 -7.61 -40.52 0.45
CA VAL A 65 -8.61 -39.59 -0.09
C VAL A 65 -7.92 -38.36 -0.66
N ASP A 66 -7.01 -37.74 0.09
CA ASP A 66 -6.26 -36.57 -0.33
C ASP A 66 -5.37 -36.84 -1.56
N ALA A 67 -4.78 -38.04 -1.64
CA ALA A 67 -3.98 -38.47 -2.79
C ALA A 67 -4.82 -38.81 -4.04
N ALA A 68 -6.05 -39.32 -3.86
CA ALA A 68 -6.97 -39.63 -4.94
C ALA A 68 -7.66 -38.38 -5.51
N LEU A 69 -7.70 -37.28 -4.75
CA LEU A 69 -8.12 -36.00 -5.28
C LEU A 69 -7.11 -35.54 -6.36
N PRO A 70 -7.59 -35.01 -7.51
CA PRO A 70 -6.74 -34.46 -8.56
C PRO A 70 -6.15 -33.09 -8.15
N LEU A 71 -5.56 -33.03 -6.95
CA LEU A 71 -4.89 -31.89 -6.35
C LEU A 71 -3.38 -32.14 -6.18
N ALA A 72 -2.93 -33.39 -6.38
CA ALA A 72 -1.54 -33.84 -6.32
C ALA A 72 -0.68 -33.24 -7.45
N GLY A 73 -0.44 -31.94 -7.37
CA GLY A 73 0.33 -31.17 -8.36
C GLY A 73 0.09 -29.67 -8.26
N LEU A 74 -1.03 -29.24 -7.68
CA LEU A 74 -1.42 -27.82 -7.67
C LEU A 74 -0.88 -27.02 -6.48
N VAL A 75 -0.52 -27.64 -5.35
CA VAL A 75 -0.35 -26.88 -4.09
C VAL A 75 1.02 -27.04 -3.40
N ASN A 76 1.92 -27.90 -3.86
CA ASN A 76 2.96 -28.38 -2.96
C ASN A 76 4.21 -27.50 -2.79
N LYS A 77 4.34 -26.33 -3.44
CA LYS A 77 5.48 -25.38 -3.21
C LYS A 77 5.33 -23.97 -3.84
N SER A 78 4.31 -23.70 -4.65
CA SER A 78 4.21 -22.45 -5.44
C SER A 78 3.62 -21.25 -4.71
N MET A 79 2.92 -21.46 -3.59
CA MET A 79 2.17 -20.38 -2.91
C MET A 79 3.03 -19.33 -2.21
N LYS A 80 4.36 -19.52 -2.12
CA LYS A 80 5.27 -18.51 -1.58
C LYS A 80 5.73 -17.56 -2.70
N GLY A 81 4.94 -16.51 -2.91
CA GLY A 81 5.24 -15.38 -3.81
C GLY A 81 4.19 -15.17 -4.90
N ASN A 82 4.46 -14.22 -5.80
CA ASN A 82 3.60 -13.82 -6.94
C ASN A 82 3.43 -14.91 -8.03
N LYS A 83 3.23 -16.17 -7.66
CA LYS A 83 2.97 -17.26 -8.59
C LYS A 83 1.53 -17.72 -8.41
N ASP A 84 0.88 -17.97 -9.53
CA ASP A 84 -0.48 -18.51 -9.57
C ASP A 84 -0.51 -19.94 -8.98
N PRO A 85 -1.69 -20.52 -8.67
CA PRO A 85 -1.75 -21.89 -8.16
C PRO A 85 -1.11 -22.89 -9.13
N LEU A 86 -1.06 -22.58 -10.43
CA LEU A 86 -0.34 -23.34 -11.46
C LEU A 86 1.20 -23.14 -11.44
N GLY A 87 1.76 -22.41 -10.48
CA GLY A 87 3.20 -22.17 -10.34
C GLY A 87 3.80 -21.16 -11.34
N LEU A 88 2.97 -20.64 -12.26
CA LEU A 88 3.36 -19.65 -13.24
C LEU A 88 3.49 -18.27 -12.60
N LYS A 89 4.56 -17.55 -12.92
CA LYS A 89 4.76 -16.17 -12.46
C LYS A 89 3.74 -15.27 -13.16
N VAL A 90 2.74 -14.82 -12.41
CA VAL A 90 1.73 -13.89 -12.93
C VAL A 90 2.41 -12.53 -13.08
N TRP A 91 2.56 -12.08 -14.33
CA TRP A 91 3.05 -10.74 -14.58
C TRP A 91 1.94 -9.75 -14.27
N ARG A 92 2.06 -9.06 -13.13
CA ARG A 92 1.12 -8.03 -12.70
C ARG A 92 1.59 -6.64 -13.07
N THR A 93 0.66 -5.81 -13.53
CA THR A 93 0.91 -4.39 -13.79
C THR A 93 1.19 -3.65 -12.47
N ASN A 94 1.80 -2.47 -12.55
CA ASN A 94 2.09 -1.66 -11.35
C ASN A 94 0.82 -1.24 -10.59
N LYS A 95 -0.30 -1.07 -11.29
CA LYS A 95 -1.59 -0.74 -10.67
C LYS A 95 -2.15 -1.93 -9.89
N GLU A 96 -2.15 -3.13 -10.47
CA GLU A 96 -2.57 -4.35 -9.78
C GLU A 96 -1.76 -4.61 -8.52
N ARG A 97 -0.43 -4.41 -8.55
CA ARG A 97 0.39 -4.55 -7.35
C ARG A 97 0.00 -3.57 -6.25
N LYS A 98 -0.37 -2.33 -6.61
CA LYS A 98 -0.87 -1.35 -5.65
C LYS A 98 -2.24 -1.74 -5.09
N MET A 99 -3.14 -2.25 -5.92
CA MET A 99 -4.45 -2.73 -5.49
C MET A 99 -4.33 -3.93 -4.53
N HIS A 100 -3.45 -4.88 -4.84
CA HIS A 100 -3.20 -6.02 -3.95
C HIS A 100 -2.60 -5.60 -2.61
N LYS A 101 -1.64 -4.66 -2.60
CA LYS A 101 -1.13 -4.10 -1.34
C LYS A 101 -2.24 -3.47 -0.51
N LEU A 102 -3.16 -2.74 -1.14
CA LEU A 102 -4.30 -2.14 -0.45
C LEU A 102 -5.23 -3.22 0.13
N TYR A 103 -5.49 -4.31 -0.59
CA TYR A 103 -6.28 -5.43 -0.07
C TYR A 103 -5.56 -6.19 1.05
N ASP A 104 -4.25 -6.36 0.96
CA ASP A 104 -3.45 -7.02 1.99
C ASP A 104 -3.41 -6.16 3.26
N GLU A 105 -3.16 -4.86 3.13
CA GLU A 105 -3.27 -3.90 4.23
C GLU A 105 -4.67 -3.93 4.85
N TRP A 106 -5.74 -3.99 4.04
CA TRP A 106 -7.10 -4.08 4.56
C TRP A 106 -7.35 -5.38 5.34
N ARG A 107 -6.89 -6.52 4.81
CA ARG A 107 -6.99 -7.81 5.52
C ARG A 107 -6.20 -7.81 6.82
N GLU A 108 -5.03 -7.20 6.85
CA GLU A 108 -4.24 -7.05 8.08
C GLU A 108 -4.96 -6.17 9.10
N GLN A 109 -5.57 -5.06 8.67
CA GLN A 109 -6.39 -4.22 9.54
C GLN A 109 -7.61 -4.97 10.08
N ASP A 110 -8.31 -5.73 9.24
CA ASP A 110 -9.46 -6.54 9.67
C ASP A 110 -9.05 -7.63 10.68
N ARG A 111 -7.90 -8.30 10.46
CA ARG A 111 -7.34 -9.24 11.44
C ARG A 111 -6.98 -8.54 12.74
N LYS A 112 -6.37 -7.36 12.68
CA LYS A 112 -6.03 -6.57 13.86
C LYS A 112 -7.25 -6.07 14.64
N ILE A 113 -8.34 -5.73 13.94
CA ILE A 113 -9.62 -5.37 14.56
C ILE A 113 -10.21 -6.59 15.27
N LYS A 114 -10.14 -7.76 14.63
CA LYS A 114 -10.62 -9.00 15.22
C LYS A 114 -9.79 -9.40 16.45
N GLU A 115 -8.47 -9.38 16.35
CA GLU A 115 -7.56 -9.65 17.46
C GLU A 115 -7.78 -8.67 18.61
N ARG A 116 -7.95 -7.37 18.34
CA ARG A 116 -8.28 -6.38 19.39
C ARG A 116 -9.61 -6.71 20.09
N ARG A 117 -10.64 -7.13 19.35
CA ARG A 117 -11.93 -7.51 19.95
C ARG A 117 -11.83 -8.78 20.77
N GLU A 118 -11.02 -9.74 20.33
CA GLU A 118 -10.76 -10.99 21.06
C GLU A 118 -9.93 -10.72 22.32
N GLU A 119 -8.92 -9.84 22.25
CA GLU A 119 -8.13 -9.37 23.40
C GLU A 119 -8.98 -8.58 24.41
N GLU A 120 -9.90 -7.72 23.94
CA GLU A 120 -10.87 -7.04 24.80
C GLU A 120 -11.81 -8.03 25.51
N LEU A 121 -12.27 -9.07 24.81
CA LEU A 121 -13.08 -10.14 25.40
C LEU A 121 -12.29 -11.01 26.39
N GLU A 122 -11.03 -11.30 26.11
CA GLU A 122 -10.15 -12.06 27.00
C GLU A 122 -9.84 -11.25 28.27
N LEU A 123 -9.58 -9.94 28.14
CA LEU A 123 -9.38 -9.05 29.27
C LEU A 123 -10.65 -8.87 30.11
N GLU A 124 -11.82 -8.82 29.47
CA GLU A 124 -13.10 -8.79 30.18
C GLU A 124 -13.38 -10.12 30.90
N ALA A 125 -13.01 -11.27 30.31
CA ALA A 125 -13.08 -12.56 30.96
C ALA A 125 -12.08 -12.73 32.12
N GLU A 126 -10.84 -12.22 31.98
CA GLU A 126 -9.86 -12.15 33.07
C GLU A 126 -10.36 -11.26 34.20
N ARG A 127 -10.98 -10.12 33.86
CA ARG A 127 -11.58 -9.23 34.86
C ARG A 127 -12.80 -9.84 35.53
N GLU A 128 -13.63 -10.58 34.80
CA GLU A 128 -14.77 -11.32 35.37
C GLU A 128 -14.29 -12.41 36.32
N LEU A 129 -13.22 -13.14 35.98
CA LEU A 129 -12.56 -14.08 36.87
C LEU A 129 -11.93 -13.40 38.10
N GLU A 130 -11.27 -12.24 37.93
CA GLU A 130 -10.71 -11.46 39.05
C GLU A 130 -11.82 -10.90 39.96
N GLU A 131 -12.96 -10.51 39.40
CA GLU A 131 -14.13 -10.02 40.15
C GLU A 131 -14.89 -11.18 40.83
N GLU A 132 -14.91 -12.37 40.24
CA GLU A 132 -15.42 -13.63 40.81
C GLU A 132 -14.49 -14.15 41.93
N GLU A 133 -13.17 -14.04 41.75
CA GLU A 133 -12.15 -14.36 42.77
C GLU A 133 -12.10 -13.31 43.89
N SER A 134 -12.38 -12.04 43.59
CA SER A 134 -12.49 -10.95 44.58
C SER A 134 -13.84 -10.91 45.30
N GLY A 135 -14.84 -11.70 44.90
CA GLY A 135 -16.07 -11.98 45.66
C GLY A 135 -17.01 -10.80 45.97
N VAL A 136 -16.84 -9.62 45.37
CA VAL A 136 -17.59 -8.40 45.74
C VAL A 136 -17.98 -7.59 44.49
N SER A 137 -19.17 -7.80 43.90
CA SER A 137 -19.65 -6.83 42.89
C SER A 137 -21.16 -6.81 42.62
N TRP A 138 -21.92 -7.88 42.87
CA TRP A 138 -23.34 -7.91 42.44
C TRP A 138 -24.34 -7.10 43.31
N LYS A 139 -23.89 -6.37 44.36
CA LYS A 139 -24.79 -5.70 45.34
C LYS A 139 -24.69 -4.17 45.46
N LEU A 140 -23.98 -3.46 44.59
CA LEU A 140 -23.78 -2.00 44.75
C LEU A 140 -24.36 -1.10 43.63
N ASN A 141 -25.23 -1.60 42.73
CA ASN A 141 -25.76 -0.76 41.64
C ASN A 141 -27.30 -0.81 41.45
N ILE A 142 -28.08 -0.89 42.53
CA ILE A 142 -29.55 -0.77 42.50
C ILE A 142 -30.09 0.55 43.10
N GLY A 143 -29.23 1.52 43.40
CA GLY A 143 -29.63 2.70 44.19
C GLY A 143 -28.93 3.99 43.82
N ASN A 144 -29.06 4.48 42.58
CA ASN A 144 -28.95 5.92 42.34
C ASN A 144 -29.57 6.37 40.99
N GLN A 145 -30.89 6.41 40.95
CA GLN A 145 -31.69 7.09 39.92
C GLN A 145 -32.45 8.23 40.59
N VAL A 146 -31.86 9.44 40.66
CA VAL A 146 -32.63 10.68 40.92
C VAL A 146 -32.03 11.86 40.13
N SER A 147 -32.66 12.12 38.98
CA SER A 147 -32.90 13.40 38.29
C SER A 147 -31.97 14.60 38.55
N GLY A 148 -31.20 14.97 37.52
CA GLY A 148 -30.54 16.28 37.40
C GLY A 148 -30.40 16.71 35.94
N LYS A 149 -31.52 17.15 35.34
CA LYS A 149 -31.58 17.55 33.92
C LYS A 149 -30.91 18.93 33.71
N ARG A 150 -29.58 18.95 33.60
CA ARG A 150 -28.81 20.11 33.10
C ARG A 150 -28.54 19.92 31.60
N LYS A 151 -29.28 20.68 30.79
CA LYS A 151 -29.11 20.78 29.33
C LYS A 151 -27.74 21.41 29.01
N LYS A 152 -26.70 20.57 28.87
CA LYS A 152 -25.47 20.96 28.17
C LYS A 152 -25.83 21.17 26.71
N LYS A 153 -25.74 22.41 26.23
CA LYS A 153 -25.79 22.73 24.81
C LYS A 153 -24.53 22.10 24.19
N ALA A 154 -24.67 20.94 23.57
CA ALA A 154 -23.62 20.34 22.75
C ALA A 154 -23.29 21.33 21.64
N LYS A 155 -22.13 21.96 21.75
CA LYS A 155 -21.52 22.73 20.67
C LYS A 155 -20.53 21.79 20.01
N ASP A 156 -21.03 20.83 19.21
CA ASP A 156 -20.23 20.12 18.20
C ASP A 156 -21.06 19.11 17.36
N ASP A 157 -22.16 19.57 16.78
CA ASP A 157 -22.73 18.95 15.56
C ASP A 157 -22.66 19.95 14.40
N ASP A 158 -21.59 20.76 14.35
CA ASP A 158 -21.30 21.50 13.13
C ASP A 158 -20.94 20.45 12.07
N ASP A 159 -21.83 20.24 11.09
CA ASP A 159 -21.58 19.42 9.90
C ASP A 159 -20.12 19.63 9.46
N PRO A 160 -19.31 18.56 9.35
CA PRO A 160 -17.89 18.68 9.00
C PRO A 160 -17.67 19.57 7.78
N TRP A 161 -18.64 19.65 6.86
CA TRP A 161 -18.59 20.51 5.70
C TRP A 161 -18.87 21.98 5.98
N ALA A 162 -19.70 22.30 6.97
CA ALA A 162 -19.90 23.68 7.43
C ALA A 162 -18.61 24.28 7.99
N ILE A 163 -17.80 23.47 8.70
CA ILE A 163 -16.49 23.88 9.21
C ILE A 163 -15.51 24.17 8.06
N LEU A 164 -15.51 23.32 7.02
CA LEU A 164 -14.65 23.52 5.85
C LEU A 164 -15.03 24.77 5.06
N LYS A 165 -16.33 25.05 4.87
CA LYS A 165 -16.82 26.26 4.20
C LYS A 165 -16.40 27.53 4.96
N LYS A 166 -16.53 27.51 6.30
CA LYS A 166 -16.03 28.59 7.18
C LYS A 166 -14.51 28.77 7.05
N LYS A 167 -13.73 27.68 7.11
CA LYS A 167 -12.25 27.72 7.02
C LYS A 167 -11.72 28.20 5.67
N ARG A 168 -12.43 27.89 4.58
CA ARG A 168 -12.04 28.29 3.23
C ARG A 168 -12.44 29.73 2.88
N GLY A 169 -13.27 30.36 3.70
CA GLY A 169 -13.74 31.72 3.46
C GLY A 169 -14.73 31.83 2.29
N GLU A 170 -15.41 30.74 1.93
CA GLU A 170 -16.44 30.75 0.89
C GLU A 170 -17.71 31.45 1.44
N SER A 171 -17.74 32.78 1.39
CA SER A 171 -18.98 33.53 1.55
C SER A 171 -19.91 33.14 0.39
N ARG A 172 -21.15 32.72 0.70
CA ARG A 172 -22.14 32.37 -0.33
C ARG A 172 -22.40 33.61 -1.18
N ALA A 173 -22.01 33.57 -2.45
CA ALA A 173 -22.31 34.66 -3.39
C ALA A 173 -23.84 34.87 -3.44
N GLY A 174 -24.26 36.12 -3.29
CA GLY A 174 -25.67 36.49 -3.41
C GLY A 174 -26.16 36.29 -4.84
N LEU A 175 -27.46 36.07 -5.03
CA LEU A 175 -28.05 35.82 -6.36
C LEU A 175 -27.79 36.94 -7.39
N HIS A 176 -27.45 38.15 -6.93
CA HIS A 176 -27.17 39.33 -7.76
C HIS A 176 -25.73 39.84 -7.63
N ASP A 177 -24.81 39.02 -7.11
CA ASP A 177 -23.43 39.42 -6.90
C ASP A 177 -22.63 39.24 -8.20
N ILE A 178 -22.42 40.33 -8.94
CA ILE A 178 -21.60 40.33 -10.16
C ILE A 178 -20.13 40.39 -9.71
N VAL A 179 -19.51 39.21 -9.68
CA VAL A 179 -18.10 39.05 -9.29
C VAL A 179 -17.20 39.64 -10.38
N ASN A 180 -16.78 40.90 -10.20
CA ASN A 180 -15.94 41.65 -11.15
C ASN A 180 -14.47 41.17 -11.18
N ALA A 181 -13.97 40.59 -10.08
CA ALA A 181 -12.62 40.05 -9.99
C ALA A 181 -12.67 38.61 -9.49
N PRO A 182 -11.83 37.71 -10.02
CA PRO A 182 -11.76 36.34 -9.53
C PRO A 182 -11.48 36.32 -8.02
N PRO A 183 -12.14 35.43 -7.25
CA PRO A 183 -12.00 35.39 -5.80
C PRO A 183 -10.55 35.07 -5.41
N GLU A 184 -9.96 35.91 -4.56
CA GLU A 184 -8.63 35.67 -4.01
C GLU A 184 -8.71 34.69 -2.84
N PHE A 185 -7.86 33.67 -2.84
CA PHE A 185 -7.74 32.77 -1.70
C PHE A 185 -7.09 33.50 -0.52
N THR A 186 -7.82 33.65 0.59
CA THR A 186 -7.31 34.26 1.84
C THR A 186 -6.13 33.49 2.43
N ALA A 187 -6.10 32.16 2.25
CA ALA A 187 -4.99 31.31 2.62
C ALA A 187 -4.39 30.66 1.36
N ARG A 188 -3.26 31.19 0.88
CA ARG A 188 -2.48 30.50 -0.15
C ARG A 188 -1.87 29.24 0.47
N PRO A 189 -2.12 28.04 -0.09
CA PRO A 189 -1.56 26.81 0.46
C PRO A 189 -0.03 26.79 0.23
N SER A 190 0.74 27.18 1.23
CA SER A 190 2.19 26.99 1.24
C SER A 190 2.51 25.58 1.72
N LYS A 191 2.49 24.61 0.79
CA LYS A 191 2.92 23.25 1.12
C LYS A 191 4.44 23.23 1.24
N GLN A 192 4.96 23.37 2.46
CA GLN A 192 6.38 23.14 2.74
C GLN A 192 6.71 21.69 2.35
N PHE A 193 7.72 21.50 1.51
CA PHE A 193 8.15 20.16 1.11
C PHE A 193 8.79 19.47 2.32
N LEU A 194 8.16 18.41 2.82
CA LEU A 194 8.71 17.57 3.87
C LEU A 194 9.56 16.47 3.23
N VAL A 195 10.82 16.32 3.67
CA VAL A 195 11.69 15.19 3.30
C VAL A 195 12.02 14.44 4.58
N ARG A 196 11.57 13.18 4.70
CA ARG A 196 11.71 12.34 5.91
C ARG A 196 11.15 13.00 7.20
N GLY A 197 10.10 13.81 7.07
CA GLY A 197 9.44 14.45 8.23
C GLY A 197 10.07 15.79 8.65
N ALA A 198 11.20 16.20 8.08
CA ALA A 198 11.76 17.53 8.27
C ALA A 198 11.26 18.50 7.20
N ALA A 199 10.85 19.71 7.61
CA ALA A 199 10.45 20.78 6.70
C ALA A 199 11.68 21.36 6.01
N VAL A 200 11.71 21.28 4.68
CA VAL A 200 12.85 21.72 3.88
C VAL A 200 12.46 23.00 3.15
N GLN A 201 13.21 24.08 3.38
CA GLN A 201 13.01 25.36 2.70
C GLN A 201 13.67 25.35 1.32
N VAL A 202 13.12 24.55 0.42
CA VAL A 202 13.56 24.50 -0.98
C VAL A 202 12.34 24.86 -1.83
N ASN A 203 12.12 26.17 -2.02
CA ASN A 203 10.96 26.67 -2.73
C ASN A 203 11.12 26.53 -4.25
N ASN A 204 12.16 27.13 -4.82
CA ASN A 204 12.35 27.25 -6.28
C ASN A 204 13.64 26.59 -6.81
N VAL A 205 14.35 25.81 -5.99
CA VAL A 205 15.59 25.14 -6.42
C VAL A 205 15.26 23.72 -6.90
N PRO A 206 15.55 23.38 -8.18
CA PRO A 206 15.22 22.08 -8.73
C PRO A 206 16.00 20.96 -8.03
N LYS A 207 15.41 19.76 -7.96
CA LYS A 207 16.06 18.58 -7.37
C LYS A 207 17.40 18.24 -8.04
N ALA A 208 17.55 18.56 -9.32
CA ALA A 208 18.77 18.36 -10.11
C ALA A 208 19.96 19.22 -9.64
N ALA A 209 19.75 20.27 -8.84
CA ALA A 209 20.82 21.15 -8.32
C ALA A 209 21.72 20.50 -7.26
N GLY A 210 21.53 19.21 -6.97
CA GLY A 210 22.41 18.41 -6.13
C GLY A 210 21.78 17.98 -4.80
N SER A 211 22.63 17.88 -3.76
CA SER A 211 22.22 17.44 -2.43
C SER A 211 21.25 18.40 -1.77
N LEU A 212 20.50 17.92 -0.77
CA LEU A 212 19.53 18.75 -0.02
C LEU A 212 20.19 20.00 0.57
N LYS A 213 21.35 19.82 1.22
CA LYS A 213 22.17 20.90 1.78
C LYS A 213 22.56 21.93 0.72
N ARG A 214 23.00 21.48 -0.46
CA ARG A 214 23.32 22.37 -1.59
C ARG A 214 22.12 23.21 -2.03
N ARG A 215 20.92 22.64 -1.98
CA ARG A 215 19.69 23.37 -2.36
C ARG A 215 19.25 24.38 -1.32
N GLU A 216 19.47 24.11 -0.03
CA GLU A 216 19.22 25.08 1.04
C GLU A 216 20.18 26.28 0.94
N GLU A 217 21.47 26.02 0.71
CA GLU A 217 22.48 27.08 0.46
C GLU A 217 22.13 27.94 -0.77
N LEU A 218 21.64 27.33 -1.85
CA LEU A 218 21.21 28.08 -3.04
C LEU A 218 19.94 28.90 -2.80
N GLN A 219 19.02 28.39 -1.97
CA GLN A 219 17.81 29.12 -1.61
C GLN A 219 18.16 30.33 -0.73
N SER A 220 19.04 30.19 0.26
CA SER A 220 19.47 31.32 1.10
C SER A 220 20.16 32.40 0.26
N ALA A 221 21.10 32.01 -0.62
CA ALA A 221 21.78 32.95 -1.51
C ALA A 221 20.80 33.69 -2.45
N ARG A 222 19.77 32.99 -2.94
CA ARG A 222 18.71 33.61 -3.75
C ARG A 222 17.92 34.63 -2.94
N ASP A 223 17.55 34.29 -1.71
CA ASP A 223 16.74 35.17 -0.86
C ASP A 223 17.51 36.45 -0.50
N ASP A 224 18.83 36.35 -0.27
CA ASP A 224 19.72 37.50 -0.09
C ASP A 224 19.76 38.41 -1.32
N ILE A 225 19.89 37.83 -2.52
CA ILE A 225 19.88 38.59 -3.79
C ILE A 225 18.54 39.30 -3.99
N ILE A 226 17.43 38.63 -3.72
CA ILE A 226 16.09 39.23 -3.85
C ILE A 226 15.92 40.35 -2.83
N ALA A 227 16.37 40.18 -1.59
CA ALA A 227 16.31 41.20 -0.56
C ALA A 227 17.14 42.43 -0.95
N ALA A 228 18.36 42.24 -1.44
CA ALA A 228 19.21 43.32 -1.94
C ALA A 228 18.57 44.06 -3.13
N TYR A 229 18.01 43.31 -4.09
CA TYR A 229 17.32 43.91 -5.25
C TYR A 229 16.07 44.70 -4.83
N ARG A 230 15.27 44.17 -3.90
CA ARG A 230 14.09 44.88 -3.36
C ARG A 230 14.47 46.17 -2.66
N LYS A 231 15.56 46.19 -1.89
CA LYS A 231 16.07 47.41 -1.26
C LYS A 231 16.43 48.47 -2.31
N LYS A 232 17.24 48.09 -3.29
CA LYS A 232 17.66 49.00 -4.39
C LYS A 232 16.48 49.54 -5.19
N MET A 233 15.49 48.71 -5.49
CA MET A 233 14.29 49.15 -6.21
C MET A 233 13.39 50.02 -5.32
N GLY A 234 13.27 49.72 -4.03
CA GLY A 234 12.53 50.54 -3.07
C GLY A 234 13.12 51.95 -2.93
N GLU A 235 14.45 52.06 -2.81
CA GLU A 235 15.16 53.35 -2.81
C GLU A 235 14.91 54.13 -4.10
N LYS A 236 14.92 53.44 -5.25
CA LYS A 236 14.63 54.07 -6.54
C LYS A 236 13.20 54.62 -6.61
N GLN A 237 12.21 53.87 -6.13
CA GLN A 237 10.81 54.33 -6.10
C GLN A 237 10.64 55.51 -5.14
N GLN A 238 11.25 55.46 -3.95
CA GLN A 238 11.22 56.59 -3.01
C GLN A 238 11.88 57.84 -3.59
N SER A 239 12.98 57.69 -4.34
CA SER A 239 13.64 58.82 -5.00
C SER A 239 12.80 59.43 -6.13
N SER A 240 12.02 58.61 -6.86
CA SER A 240 11.12 59.11 -7.90
C SER A 240 9.84 59.73 -7.35
N ASP A 241 9.33 59.23 -6.22
CA ASP A 241 8.14 59.80 -5.56
C ASP A 241 8.45 61.12 -4.82
N ALA A 242 9.73 61.37 -4.52
CA ALA A 242 10.20 62.58 -3.84
C ALA A 242 10.63 63.72 -4.78
N SER A 243 10.56 63.53 -6.12
CA SER A 243 10.81 64.56 -7.14
C SER A 243 9.50 64.99 -7.81
#